data_AF-A0A7M3W7T9-F1
#
_entry.id   AF-A0A7M3W7T9-F1
#
_cell.length_a   1.000
_cell.length_b   1.000
_cell.length_c   1.000
_cell.angle_alpha   90.00
_cell.angle_beta   90.00
_cell.angle_gamma   90.00
#
_symmetry.space_group_name_H-M   'P 1'
#
loop_
_entity.id
_entity.type
_entity.pdbx_description
1 polymer ?
#
loop_
_entity_poly.entity_id
_entity_poly.type
_entity_poly.pdbx_seq_one_letter_code
_entity_poly.pdbx_strand_id
1 'polypeptide(L)' 'MKRILAVGVFDLLHAGHLHYLEQAKSLGDHLTVVVAHDDTVRKRKH' A
#
# COMPACT_ATOMS: atom_id res chain seq x y z
N MET A 1 1.77 12.97 -16.69
CA MET A 1 2.11 11.76 -15.92
C MET A 1 1.66 11.93 -14.47
N LYS A 2 0.54 11.31 -14.10
CA LYS A 2 0.00 11.32 -12.73
C LYS A 2 0.62 10.19 -11.92
N ARG A 3 1.16 10.51 -10.74
CA ARG A 3 1.78 9.53 -9.82
C ARG A 3 0.90 9.35 -8.61
N ILE A 4 0.69 8.09 -8.22
CA ILE A 4 -0.13 7.68 -7.07
C ILE A 4 0.79 7.06 -6.02
N LEU A 5 0.51 7.37 -4.76
CA LEU A 5 1.20 6.80 -3.61
C LEU A 5 0.21 6.01 -2.78
N ALA A 6 0.53 4.75 -2.50
CA ALA A 6 -0.18 3.92 -1.54
C ALA A 6 0.78 3.55 -0.40
N VAL A 7 0.32 3.61 0.85
CA VAL A 7 1.12 3.28 2.02
C VAL A 7 0.35 2.27 2.86
N GLY A 8 1.02 1.20 3.30
CA GLY A 8 0.37 0.17 4.10
C GLY A 8 1.35 -0.81 4.72
N VAL A 9 0.84 -1.61 5.64
CA VAL A 9 1.59 -2.75 6.21
C VAL A 9 1.56 -3.94 5.24
N PHE A 10 0.41 -4.19 4.62
CA PHE A 10 0.18 -5.32 3.71
C PHE A 10 0.54 -6.69 4.33
N ASP A 11 0.32 -6.83 5.64
CA ASP A 11 0.49 -8.08 6.38
C ASP A 11 -0.47 -9.14 5.80
N LEU A 12 0.08 -10.30 5.43
CA LEU A 12 -0.61 -11.36 4.69
C LEU A 12 -1.45 -10.81 3.51
N LEU A 13 -0.78 -10.49 2.40
CA LEU A 13 -1.44 -10.03 1.17
C LEU A 13 -2.65 -10.91 0.79
N HIS A 14 -3.81 -10.27 0.66
CA HIS A 14 -5.08 -10.90 0.35
C HIS A 14 -5.88 -10.08 -0.65
N ALA A 15 -7.02 -10.61 -1.14
CA ALA A 15 -7.82 -10.00 -2.21
C ALA A 15 -8.18 -8.53 -1.97
N GLY A 16 -8.48 -8.16 -0.71
CA GLY A 16 -8.71 -6.76 -0.34
C GLY A 16 -7.53 -5.82 -0.65
N HIS A 17 -6.29 -6.23 -0.38
CA HIS A 17 -5.10 -5.45 -0.73
C HIS A 17 -4.91 -5.33 -2.24
N LEU A 18 -5.14 -6.42 -2.99
CA LEU A 18 -5.06 -6.39 -4.44
C LEU A 18 -6.08 -5.40 -5.03
N HIS A 19 -7.34 -5.50 -4.60
CA HIS A 19 -8.41 -4.63 -5.07
C HIS A 19 -8.15 -3.15 -4.74
N TYR A 20 -7.56 -2.88 -3.57
CA TYR A 20 -7.12 -1.54 -3.19
C TYR A 20 -6.00 -1.01 -4.11
N LEU A 21 -4.97 -1.82 -4.38
CA LEU A 21 -3.85 -1.41 -5.23
C LEU A 21 -4.25 -1.28 -6.71
N GLU A 22 -5.16 -2.11 -7.21
CA GLU A 22 -5.74 -2.00 -8.55
C GLU A 22 -6.50 -0.68 -8.74
N GLN A 23 -7.34 -0.33 -7.76
CA GLN A 23 -8.02 0.96 -7.75
C GLN A 23 -7.03 2.12 -7.65
N ALA A 24 -6.00 2.01 -6.81
CA ALA A 24 -4.96 3.04 -6.73
C ALA A 24 -4.23 3.20 -8.07
N LYS A 25 -3.93 2.10 -8.77
CA LYS A 25 -3.27 2.12 -10.07
C LYS A 25 -4.14 2.74 -11.16
N SER A 26 -5.46 2.53 -11.14
CA SER A 26 -6.36 3.11 -12.16
C SER A 26 -6.44 4.65 -12.10
N LEU A 27 -6.04 5.25 -10.98
CA LEU A 27 -6.06 6.70 -10.79
C LEU A 27 -4.87 7.43 -11.44
N GLY A 28 -3.87 6.74 -11.99
CA GLY A 28 -2.72 7.41 -12.60
C GLY A 28 -1.76 6.50 -13.38
N ASP A 29 -0.76 7.14 -13.97
CA ASP A 29 0.18 6.48 -14.90
C ASP A 29 1.25 5.66 -14.16
N HIS A 30 1.49 5.97 -12.88
CA HIS A 30 2.47 5.28 -12.03
C HIS A 30 1.93 5.13 -10.60
N LEU A 31 2.13 3.95 -10.01
CA LEU A 31 1.80 3.66 -8.62
C LEU A 31 3.09 3.30 -7.89
N THR A 32 3.42 4.05 -6.84
CA THR A 32 4.45 3.71 -5.87
C THR A 32 3.77 3.17 -4.61
N VAL A 33 4.22 2.01 -4.13
CA VAL A 33 3.70 1.39 -2.91
C VAL A 33 4.79 1.40 -1.85
N VAL A 34 4.51 2.02 -0.70
CA VAL A 34 5.42 2.04 0.45
C VAL A 34 4.92 1.02 1.47
N VAL A 35 5.77 0.03 1.74
CA VAL A 35 5.50 -1.02 2.72
C VAL A 35 6.16 -0.65 4.04
N ALA A 36 5.39 -0.65 5.12
CA ALA A 36 5.90 -0.34 6.45
C ALA A 36 6.81 -1.47 6.96
N HIS A 37 7.98 -1.12 7.51
CA HIS A 37 8.84 -2.06 8.21
C HIS A 37 8.20 -2.58 9.50
N ASP A 38 8.49 -3.83 9.86
CA ASP A 38 8.02 -4.49 11.09
C ASP A 38 8.27 -3.65 12.34
N ASP A 39 9.45 -3.02 12.47
CA ASP A 39 9.77 -2.17 13.62
C ASP A 39 8.82 -0.98 13.76
N THR A 40 8.42 -0.37 12.64
CA THR A 40 7.46 0.73 12.62
C THR A 40 6.07 0.24 13.00
N VAL A 41 5.68 -0.94 12.53
CA VAL A 41 4.39 -1.55 12.83
C VAL A 41 4.31 -1.94 14.30
N ARG A 42 5.33 -2.59 14.85
CA ARG A 42 5.40 -3.00 16.26
C ARG A 42 5.41 -1.81 17.22
N LYS A 43 6.07 -0.69 16.85
CA LYS A 43 6.06 0.54 17.66
C LYS A 43 4.74 1.30 17.64
N ARG A 44 3.87 1.03 16.66
CA ARG A 44 2.60 1.75 16.45
C ARG A 44 1.36 0.89 16.63
N LYS A 45 1.48 -0.44 16.61
CA LYS A 45 0.49 -1.37 17.13
C LYS A 45 0.63 -1.35 18.65
N HIS A 46 -0.38 -0.77 19.31
CA HIS A 46 -0.67 -0.76 20.75
C HIS A 46 0.46 -1.14 21.71
#